data_AF-A0A9P4LKV2-F1
#
_entry.id   AF-A0A9P4LKV2-F1
#
_cell.length_a   1.000
_cell.length_b   1.000
_cell.length_c   1.000
_cell.angle_alpha   90.00
_cell.angle_beta   90.00
_cell.angle_gamma   90.00
#
_symmetry.space_group_name_H-M   'P 1'
#
loop_
_entity.id
_entity.type
_entity.pdbx_description
1 polymer ?
#
loop_
_entity_poly.entity_id
_entity_poly.type
_entity_poly.pdbx_seq_one_letter_code
_entity_poly.pdbx_strand_id
1 'polypeptide(L)'
;EDFWNDYPRQMRQRVRKAAGRPALTDVVVLASMINEVVRQLERPIELPVLALISFPALSGLYQEDITDATFYAGLCQLRNGYEFHPHEVVAAYAGDIFGLERRYDNSSTCSTGEKKFPIRHLLLVECTKVALLLHHDVMSEAFE
;
A
#
# COMPACT_ATOMS: atom_id res chain seq x y z
N GLU A 1 9.25 -4.68 -12.32
CA GLU A 1 9.32 -3.39 -13.03
C GLU A 1 10.49 -3.42 -14.02
N ASP A 2 10.27 -3.01 -15.28
CA ASP A 2 11.34 -2.92 -16.28
C ASP A 2 12.18 -1.65 -16.06
N PHE A 3 13.30 -1.81 -15.33
CA PHE A 3 14.20 -0.74 -14.90
C PHE A 3 14.61 0.27 -15.99
N TRP A 4 14.68 -0.14 -17.26
CA TRP A 4 15.17 0.70 -18.35
C TRP A 4 14.16 1.74 -18.86
N ASN A 5 12.86 1.45 -18.79
CA ASN A 5 11.82 2.38 -19.24
C ASN A 5 11.40 3.39 -18.15
N ASP A 6 11.79 3.13 -16.89
CA ASP A 6 11.28 3.85 -15.74
C ASP A 6 12.20 4.99 -15.25
N TYR A 7 13.48 4.95 -15.62
CA TYR A 7 14.45 5.99 -15.28
C TYR A 7 14.04 7.43 -15.66
N PRO A 8 13.57 7.71 -16.91
CA PRO A 8 13.17 9.08 -17.27
C PRO A 8 11.95 9.57 -16.46
N ARG A 9 11.02 8.66 -16.12
CA ARG A 9 9.86 8.96 -15.27
C ARG A 9 10.32 9.38 -13.88
N GLN A 10 11.16 8.56 -13.24
CA GLN A 10 11.68 8.84 -11.90
C GLN A 10 12.47 10.14 -11.84
N MET A 11 13.29 10.45 -12.85
CA MET A 11 14.02 11.72 -12.92
C MET A 11 13.07 12.93 -12.93
N ARG A 12 12.01 12.87 -13.74
CA ARG A 12 11.02 13.95 -13.82
C ARG A 12 10.27 14.14 -12.50
N GLN A 13 9.94 13.04 -11.83
CA GLN A 13 9.30 13.07 -10.52
C GLN A 13 10.22 13.70 -9.46
N ARG A 14 11.50 13.33 -9.41
CA ARG A 14 12.49 13.94 -8.48
C ARG A 14 12.59 15.45 -8.64
N VAL A 15 12.63 15.95 -9.89
CA VAL A 15 12.69 17.39 -10.17
C VAL A 15 11.42 18.11 -9.65
N ARG A 16 10.25 17.50 -9.82
CA ARG A 16 8.98 18.06 -9.30
C ARG A 16 8.94 18.09 -7.78
N LYS A 17 9.34 16.99 -7.13
CA LYS A 17 9.43 16.89 -5.67
C LYS A 17 10.38 17.95 -5.09
N ALA A 18 11.53 18.16 -5.73
CA ALA A 18 12.50 19.19 -5.33
C ALA A 18 11.93 20.62 -5.44
N ALA A 19 10.99 20.85 -6.37
CA ALA A 19 10.27 22.10 -6.50
C ALA A 19 9.03 22.21 -5.58
N GLY A 20 8.83 21.28 -4.64
CA GLY A 20 7.68 21.22 -3.75
C GLY A 20 6.37 20.84 -4.45
N ARG A 21 6.44 20.32 -5.67
CA ARG A 21 5.26 19.96 -6.49
C ARG A 21 5.03 18.46 -6.47
N PRO A 22 3.76 18.02 -6.56
CA PRO A 22 3.41 16.62 -6.65
C PRO A 22 4.08 15.98 -7.87
N ALA A 23 4.55 14.76 -7.69
CA ALA A 23 5.31 14.01 -8.70
C ALA A 23 4.51 13.89 -10.01
N LEU A 24 3.21 13.59 -9.90
CA LEU A 24 2.26 13.45 -10.99
C LEU A 24 0.92 14.11 -10.63
N THR A 25 0.10 14.40 -11.65
CA THR A 25 -1.28 14.87 -11.45
C THR A 25 -2.11 13.82 -10.71
N ASP A 26 -1.87 12.54 -11.02
CA ASP A 26 -2.59 11.42 -10.42
C ASP A 26 -2.35 11.31 -8.91
N VAL A 27 -1.16 11.66 -8.43
CA VAL A 27 -0.85 11.74 -7.00
C VAL A 27 -1.74 12.76 -6.28
N VAL A 28 -2.10 13.88 -6.95
CA VAL A 28 -3.02 14.87 -6.38
C VAL A 28 -4.44 14.31 -6.29
N VAL A 29 -4.88 13.60 -7.33
CA VAL A 29 -6.18 12.94 -7.35
C VAL A 29 -6.26 11.89 -6.24
N LEU A 30 -5.24 11.04 -6.12
CA LEU A 30 -5.12 10.04 -5.06
C LEU A 30 -5.13 10.71 -3.67
N ALA A 31 -4.34 11.75 -3.44
CA ALA A 31 -4.33 12.48 -2.18
C ALA A 31 -5.71 13.09 -1.87
N SER A 32 -6.43 13.60 -2.87
CA SER A 32 -7.80 14.09 -2.69
C SER A 32 -8.77 12.98 -2.31
N MET A 33 -8.66 11.80 -2.91
CA MET A 33 -9.48 10.63 -2.57
C MET A 33 -9.18 10.17 -1.13
N ILE A 34 -7.90 10.09 -0.76
CA ILE A 34 -7.47 9.75 0.60
C ILE A 34 -8.04 10.75 1.62
N ASN A 35 -7.94 12.05 1.34
CA ASN A 35 -8.49 13.09 2.20
C ASN A 35 -10.01 12.96 2.38
N GLU A 36 -10.74 12.56 1.33
CA GLU A 36 -12.19 12.36 1.43
C GLU A 36 -12.53 11.17 2.31
N VAL A 37 -11.77 10.07 2.23
CA VAL A 37 -11.91 8.93 3.14
C VAL A 37 -11.59 9.33 4.58
N VAL A 38 -10.51 10.08 4.79
CA VAL A 38 -10.12 10.56 6.12
C VAL A 38 -11.18 11.47 6.72
N ARG A 39 -11.81 12.33 5.92
CA ARG A 39 -12.91 13.22 6.35
C ARG A 39 -14.15 12.46 6.80
N GLN A 40 -14.39 11.27 6.27
CA GLN A 40 -15.53 10.42 6.65
C GLN A 40 -15.29 9.67 7.97
N LEU A 41 -14.08 9.71 8.53
CA LEU A 41 -13.81 9.09 9.82
C LEU A 41 -14.57 9.83 10.92
N GLU A 42 -15.36 9.09 11.70
CA GLU A 42 -16.32 9.61 12.70
C GLU A 42 -15.69 10.41 13.84
N ARG A 43 -14.35 10.45 13.95
CA ARG A 43 -13.65 11.13 15.04
C ARG A 43 -12.69 12.18 14.49
N PRO A 44 -12.73 13.44 15.00
CA PRO A 44 -11.72 14.42 14.68
C PRO A 44 -10.36 13.87 15.14
N ILE A 45 -9.43 13.82 14.21
CA ILE A 45 -8.13 13.22 14.46
C ILE A 45 -7.20 14.33 14.98
N GLU A 46 -6.98 14.33 16.29
CA GLU A 46 -6.08 15.29 16.96
C GLU A 46 -4.60 14.88 16.88
N LEU A 47 -4.31 13.67 16.40
CA LEU A 47 -2.98 13.07 16.32
C LEU A 47 -2.58 12.75 14.88
N PRO A 48 -1.27 12.63 14.57
CA PRO A 48 -0.83 12.17 13.26
C PRO A 48 -1.39 10.77 12.98
N VAL A 49 -2.16 10.63 11.90
CA VAL A 49 -2.71 9.35 11.46
C VAL A 49 -1.60 8.53 10.85
N LEU A 50 -1.36 7.34 11.40
CA LEU A 50 -0.58 6.31 10.73
C LEU A 50 -1.49 5.56 9.76
N ALA A 51 -1.13 5.52 8.49
CA ALA A 51 -1.93 4.88 7.45
C ALA A 51 -1.12 3.80 6.73
N LEU A 52 -1.78 2.65 6.53
CA LEU A 52 -1.35 1.61 5.61
C LEU A 52 -2.44 1.47 4.55
N ILE A 53 -2.14 1.95 3.35
CA ILE A 53 -3.05 1.94 2.20
C ILE A 53 -2.70 0.73 1.34
N SER A 54 -3.66 -0.16 1.08
CA SER A 54 -3.52 -1.18 0.04
C SER A 54 -3.89 -0.61 -1.32
N PHE A 55 -3.28 -1.11 -2.40
CA PHE A 55 -3.54 -0.61 -3.75
C PHE A 55 -3.53 -1.72 -4.80
N PRO A 56 -4.31 -1.58 -5.88
CA PRO A 56 -4.44 -2.61 -6.89
C PRO A 56 -3.19 -2.66 -7.76
N ALA A 57 -2.91 -3.83 -8.35
CA ALA A 57 -1.78 -4.03 -9.25
C ALA A 57 -2.07 -3.46 -10.66
N LEU A 58 -2.26 -2.14 -10.74
CA LEU A 58 -2.52 -1.43 -11.99
C LEU A 58 -1.23 -0.99 -12.66
N SER A 59 -1.16 -1.19 -13.98
CA SER A 59 -0.04 -0.67 -14.77
C SER A 59 0.05 0.86 -14.66
N GLY A 60 1.21 1.35 -14.23
CA GLY A 60 1.46 2.78 -14.06
C GLY A 60 1.09 3.35 -12.69
N LEU A 61 0.52 2.54 -11.79
CA LEU A 61 0.35 2.89 -10.38
C LEU A 61 1.48 2.28 -9.57
N TYR A 62 2.44 3.10 -9.15
CA TYR A 62 3.62 2.63 -8.45
C TYR A 62 3.51 2.85 -6.95
N GLN A 63 4.26 2.04 -6.20
CA GLN A 63 4.44 2.18 -4.77
C GLN A 63 4.78 3.62 -4.34
N GLU A 64 5.69 4.25 -5.08
CA GLU A 64 6.11 5.63 -4.86
C GLU A 64 4.95 6.63 -4.98
N ASP A 65 3.99 6.39 -5.87
CA ASP A 65 2.84 7.27 -6.07
C ASP A 65 1.88 7.17 -4.87
N ILE A 66 1.72 5.98 -4.29
CA ILE A 66 0.93 5.76 -3.06
C ILE A 66 1.59 6.42 -1.86
N THR A 67 2.91 6.23 -1.69
CA THR A 67 3.66 6.88 -0.61
C THR A 67 3.60 8.40 -0.72
N ASP A 68 3.78 8.95 -1.92
CA ASP A 68 3.67 10.39 -2.16
C ASP A 68 2.25 10.89 -1.87
N ALA A 69 1.22 10.21 -2.35
CA ALA A 69 -0.17 10.61 -2.13
C ALA A 69 -0.54 10.62 -0.64
N THR A 70 -0.07 9.61 0.10
CA THR A 70 -0.22 9.50 1.56
C THR A 70 0.43 10.69 2.26
N PHE A 71 1.66 11.04 1.86
CA PHE A 71 2.38 12.20 2.39
C PHE A 71 1.65 13.52 2.07
N TYR A 72 1.17 13.69 0.83
CA TYR A 72 0.40 14.87 0.42
C TYR A 72 -0.95 15.00 1.14
N ALA A 73 -1.54 13.89 1.57
CA ALA A 73 -2.73 13.87 2.41
C ALA A 73 -2.45 14.17 3.90
N GLY A 74 -1.18 14.42 4.27
CA GLY A 74 -0.78 14.71 5.65
C GLY A 74 -0.79 13.48 6.55
N LEU A 75 -0.81 12.28 5.97
CA LEU A 75 -0.76 11.02 6.71
C LEU A 75 0.69 10.56 6.88
N CYS A 76 0.96 9.88 7.99
CA CYS A 76 2.25 9.26 8.26
C CYS A 76 2.23 7.79 7.86
N GLN A 77 3.27 7.31 7.19
CA GLN A 77 3.40 5.89 6.89
C GLN A 77 3.90 5.12 8.12
N LEU A 78 3.35 3.92 8.32
CA LEU A 78 3.79 3.00 9.37
C LEU A 78 5.19 2.44 9.05
N ARG A 79 6.23 2.83 9.80
CA ARG A 79 7.63 2.43 9.51
C ARG A 79 8.08 1.09 10.09
N ASN A 80 7.36 0.52 11.05
CA ASN A 80 7.80 -0.71 11.74
C ASN A 80 7.25 -1.95 11.05
N GLY A 81 8.01 -2.50 10.09
CA GLY A 81 7.66 -3.75 9.37
C GLY A 81 6.75 -3.57 8.16
N TYR A 82 6.37 -2.32 7.83
CA TYR A 82 5.54 -1.97 6.67
C TYR A 82 6.17 -0.80 5.90
N GLU A 83 7.45 -0.93 5.55
CA GLU A 83 8.17 0.06 4.74
C GLU A 83 7.49 0.31 3.39
N PHE A 84 6.62 -0.61 2.97
CA PHE A 84 5.81 -0.52 1.78
C PHE A 84 4.32 -0.73 2.11
N HIS A 85 3.48 0.14 1.54
CA HIS A 85 2.08 -0.14 1.24
C HIS A 85 1.93 -1.50 0.54
N PRO A 86 1.02 -2.38 1.00
CA PRO A 86 0.83 -3.69 0.38
C PRO A 86 -0.02 -3.60 -0.89
N HIS A 87 0.21 -4.51 -1.84
CA HIS A 87 -0.76 -4.74 -2.90
C HIS A 87 -2.06 -5.31 -2.35
N GLU A 88 -3.18 -5.09 -3.05
CA GLU A 88 -4.49 -5.58 -2.64
C GLU A 88 -4.53 -7.11 -2.42
N VAL A 89 -3.77 -7.88 -3.21
CA VAL A 89 -3.68 -9.34 -3.02
C VAL A 89 -3.08 -9.70 -1.66
N VAL A 90 -2.04 -8.98 -1.23
CA VAL A 90 -1.36 -9.17 0.05
C VAL A 90 -2.29 -8.75 1.19
N ALA A 91 -2.96 -7.61 1.04
CA ALA A 91 -3.92 -7.13 2.03
C ALA A 91 -5.13 -8.07 2.18
N ALA A 92 -5.65 -8.59 1.06
CA ALA A 92 -6.73 -9.57 1.06
C ALA A 92 -6.29 -10.89 1.71
N TYR A 93 -5.08 -11.36 1.39
CA TYR A 93 -4.49 -12.55 2.00
C TYR A 93 -4.37 -12.38 3.53
N ALA A 94 -3.79 -11.27 3.98
CA ALA A 94 -3.67 -10.91 5.39
C ALA A 94 -5.06 -10.83 6.09
N GLY A 95 -6.03 -10.24 5.42
CA GLY A 95 -7.41 -10.08 5.90
C GLY A 95 -8.17 -11.40 6.07
N ASP A 96 -7.89 -12.40 5.23
CA ASP A 96 -8.48 -13.76 5.32
C ASP A 96 -7.79 -14.63 6.39
N ILE A 97 -7.21 -14.00 7.42
CA ILE A 97 -6.53 -14.65 8.57
C ILE A 97 -5.22 -15.35 8.16
N PHE A 98 -4.78 -15.21 6.91
CA PHE A 98 -3.50 -15.77 6.46
C PHE A 98 -2.41 -14.70 6.56
N GLY A 99 -1.59 -14.78 7.61
CA GLY A 99 -0.48 -13.83 7.80
C GLY A 99 -0.57 -12.96 9.05
N LEU A 100 -1.78 -12.77 9.59
CA LEU A 100 -2.00 -12.02 10.82
C LEU A 100 -2.16 -12.97 12.01
N GLU A 101 -1.42 -12.71 13.08
CA GLU A 101 -1.57 -13.46 14.33
C GLU A 101 -2.88 -13.07 15.03
N ARG A 102 -3.73 -14.06 15.33
CA ARG A 102 -5.05 -13.83 15.98
C ARG A 102 -4.96 -13.17 17.36
N ARG A 103 -3.78 -13.13 18.00
CA ARG A 103 -3.58 -12.56 19.34
C ARG A 103 -2.43 -11.56 19.32
N TYR A 104 -2.78 -10.28 19.36
CA TYR A 104 -1.82 -9.18 19.51
C TYR A 104 -1.41 -8.94 20.98
N ASP A 105 -2.06 -9.62 21.93
CA ASP A 105 -2.08 -9.24 23.35
C ASP A 105 -0.75 -9.51 24.10
N ASN A 106 0.21 -10.23 23.50
CA ASN A 106 1.52 -10.50 24.10
C ASN A 106 2.65 -10.11 23.15
N SER A 107 3.05 -8.84 23.21
CA SER A 107 4.14 -8.24 22.40
C SER A 107 5.51 -8.92 22.59
N SER A 108 5.70 -9.73 23.63
CA SER A 108 6.95 -10.44 23.89
C SER A 108 7.06 -11.81 23.22
N THR A 109 5.97 -12.36 22.68
CA THR A 109 5.96 -13.69 22.01
C THR A 109 6.01 -13.58 20.48
N CYS A 110 5.91 -12.37 19.94
CA CYS A 110 5.99 -12.11 18.50
C CYS A 110 7.45 -12.04 18.01
N SER A 111 8.33 -12.86 18.57
CA SER A 111 9.75 -12.92 18.22
C SER A 111 10.11 -14.28 17.64
N THR A 112 10.57 -14.25 16.38
CA THR A 112 11.63 -15.12 15.82
C THR A 112 11.35 -16.58 15.53
N GLY A 113 10.11 -17.06 15.64
CA GLY A 113 9.75 -18.27 14.90
C GLY A 113 9.57 -17.92 13.44
N GLU A 114 10.43 -18.40 12.53
CA GLU A 114 10.12 -18.47 11.09
C GLU A 114 8.79 -19.20 10.93
N LYS A 115 7.67 -18.49 11.01
CA LYS A 115 6.35 -19.02 10.73
C LYS A 115 6.35 -19.24 9.22
N LYS A 116 6.80 -20.42 8.79
CA LYS A 116 6.67 -20.89 7.42
C LYS A 116 5.18 -20.96 7.13
N PHE A 117 4.63 -19.92 6.51
CA PHE A 117 3.29 -20.02 5.97
C PHE A 117 3.35 -20.99 4.78
N PRO A 118 2.34 -21.85 4.61
CA PRO A 118 2.30 -22.72 3.45
C PRO A 118 2.23 -21.86 2.18
N ILE A 119 3.07 -22.19 1.20
CA ILE A 119 3.06 -21.54 -0.12
C ILE A 119 1.67 -21.73 -0.73
N ARG A 120 1.04 -20.63 -1.15
CA ARG A 120 -0.30 -20.64 -1.74
C ARG A 120 -0.31 -19.87 -3.05
N HIS A 121 -0.97 -20.46 -4.03
CA HIS A 121 -1.38 -19.73 -5.23
C HIS A 121 -2.63 -18.93 -4.89
N LEU A 122 -2.56 -17.63 -5.11
CA LEU A 122 -3.64 -16.70 -4.87
C LEU A 122 -4.10 -16.11 -6.20
N LEU A 123 -5.41 -15.99 -6.34
CA LEU A 123 -6.04 -15.29 -7.45
C LEU A 123 -7.00 -14.27 -6.85
N LEU A 124 -6.61 -13.00 -6.89
CA LEU A 124 -7.49 -11.88 -6.58
C LEU A 124 -8.27 -11.52 -7.84
N VAL A 125 -9.59 -11.46 -7.70
CA VAL A 125 -10.52 -11.05 -8.77
C VAL A 125 -11.23 -9.78 -8.32
N GLU A 126 -10.82 -8.64 -8.84
CA GLU A 126 -11.48 -7.36 -8.59
C GLU A 126 -12.49 -7.10 -9.70
N CYS A 127 -13.77 -6.98 -9.33
CA CYS A 127 -14.85 -6.69 -10.25
C CYS A 127 -15.28 -5.24 -10.08
N THR A 128 -15.04 -4.41 -11.09
CA THR A 128 -15.52 -3.03 -11.15
C THR A 128 -16.68 -2.91 -12.13
N LYS A 129 -17.31 -1.72 -12.20
CA LYS A 129 -18.40 -1.47 -13.15
C LYS A 129 -17.98 -1.61 -14.62
N VAL A 130 -16.69 -1.45 -14.93
CA VAL A 130 -16.19 -1.31 -16.31
C VAL A 130 -15.09 -2.31 -16.66
N ALA A 131 -14.50 -2.97 -15.67
CA ALA A 131 -13.38 -3.87 -15.86
C ALA A 131 -13.37 -4.97 -14.80
N LEU A 132 -12.84 -6.13 -15.21
CA LEU A 132 -12.48 -7.23 -14.32
C LEU A 132 -10.96 -7.32 -14.31
N LEU A 133 -10.37 -7.17 -13.11
CA LEU A 133 -8.93 -7.25 -12.91
C LEU A 133 -8.61 -8.59 -12.26
N LEU A 134 -7.61 -9.27 -12.81
CA LEU A 134 -7.13 -10.55 -12.33
C LEU A 134 -5.68 -10.36 -11.90
N HIS A 135 -5.42 -10.64 -10.63
CA HIS A 135 -4.09 -10.63 -10.09
C HIS A 135 -3.78 -11.99 -9.50
N HIS A 136 -2.74 -12.64 -10.04
CA HIS A 136 -2.28 -13.94 -9.57
C HIS A 136 -0.91 -13.77 -8.93
N ASP A 137 -0.77 -14.33 -7.72
CA ASP A 137 0.49 -14.32 -7.00
C ASP A 137 0.73 -15.64 -6.27
N VAL A 138 1.99 -15.90 -5.89
CA VAL A 138 2.39 -17.08 -5.14
C VAL A 138 3.03 -16.62 -3.84
N MET A 139 2.25 -16.63 -2.75
CA MET A 139 2.69 -16.07 -1.47
C MET A 139 3.19 -17.16 -0.53
N SER A 140 4.35 -16.92 0.07
CA SER A 140 4.89 -17.70 1.20
C SER A 140 4.91 -16.93 2.51
N GLU A 141 4.72 -15.61 2.48
CA GLU A 141 4.72 -14.71 3.63
C GLU A 141 3.70 -13.60 3.41
N ALA A 142 3.25 -12.94 4.49
CA ALA A 142 2.31 -11.81 4.40
C ALA A 142 3.00 -10.46 4.17
N PHE A 143 4.34 -10.47 4.08
CA PHE A 143 5.21 -9.33 3.92
C PHE A 143 6.21 -9.66 2.79
N GLU A 144 5.77 -9.53 1.53
CA GLU A 144 6.69 -9.44 0.39
C GLU A 144 6.65 -8.03 -0.18
#